data_AF-A0A087T2B0-F1
#
_entry.id   AF-A0A087T2B0-F1
#
_cell.length_a   1.000
_cell.length_b   1.000
_cell.length_c   1.000
_cell.angle_alpha   90.00
_cell.angle_beta   90.00
_cell.angle_gamma   90.00
#
_symmetry.space_group_name_H-M   'P 1'
#
loop_
_entity.id
_entity.type
_entity.pdbx_description
1 polymer ?
#
loop_
_entity_poly.entity_id
_entity_poly.type
_entity_poly.pdbx_seq_one_letter_code
_entity_poly.pdbx_strand_id
1 'polypeptide(L)'
;MTSVNFSMSFLPSRFRDLLWLHSHCPLLQKWKDLGPRFWPRWFLENSCAPRPTCSFPRGMVCKPHKSEDKVLLRWHCQNWDEKKNCEWLKVQYPLVTECRCGCQ
;
A
#
# COMPACT_ATOMS: atom_id res chain seq x y z
N MET A 1 -3.34 20.55 25.67
CA MET A 1 -2.56 20.11 24.50
C MET A 1 -1.15 19.79 24.96
N THR A 2 -0.92 18.61 25.51
CA THR A 2 0.44 18.17 25.89
C THR A 2 0.88 17.14 24.87
N SER A 3 1.68 17.60 23.91
CA SER A 3 2.50 16.76 23.05
C SER A 3 3.38 15.90 23.95
N VAL A 4 3.08 14.60 24.05
CA VAL A 4 3.97 13.65 24.71
C VAL A 4 5.14 13.42 23.76
N ASN A 5 6.22 14.20 23.97
CA ASN A 5 7.51 13.95 23.33
C ASN A 5 8.07 12.65 23.91
N PHE A 6 7.82 11.54 23.22
CA PHE A 6 8.36 10.24 23.59
C PHE A 6 9.82 10.19 23.14
N SER A 7 10.72 10.78 23.94
CA SER A 7 12.16 10.61 23.75
C SER A 7 12.48 9.11 23.90
N MET A 8 12.92 8.52 22.80
CA MET A 8 13.20 7.10 22.58
C MET A 8 14.42 6.57 23.36
N SER A 9 14.64 7.00 24.61
CA SER A 9 15.87 6.74 25.37
C SER A 9 15.70 5.96 26.67
N PHE A 10 14.48 5.68 27.17
CA PHE A 10 14.30 4.94 28.44
C PHE A 10 13.11 3.96 28.44
N LEU A 11 13.20 2.88 27.66
CA LEU A 11 12.30 1.72 27.80
C LEU A 11 13.11 0.42 27.97
N PRO A 12 12.80 -0.45 28.95
CA PRO A 12 13.43 -1.77 29.08
C PRO A 12 13.21 -2.55 27.78
N SER A 13 14.26 -3.18 27.25
CA SER A 13 14.32 -3.63 25.84
C SER A 13 13.08 -4.43 25.42
N ARG A 14 12.59 -5.32 26.28
CA ARG A 14 11.44 -6.19 26.02
C ARG A 14 10.10 -5.47 25.83
N PHE A 15 9.88 -4.35 26.53
CA PHE A 15 8.64 -3.58 26.38
C PHE A 15 8.63 -2.79 25.07
N ARG A 16 9.79 -2.27 24.67
CA ARG A 16 9.98 -1.61 23.37
C ARG A 16 9.72 -2.59 22.23
N ASP A 17 10.20 -3.83 22.34
CA ASP A 17 10.00 -4.86 21.33
C ASP A 17 8.52 -5.27 21.20
N LEU A 18 7.80 -5.36 22.33
CA LEU A 18 6.36 -5.62 22.35
C LEU A 18 5.54 -4.51 21.68
N LEU A 19 5.85 -3.25 21.98
CA LEU A 19 5.22 -2.09 21.36
C LEU A 19 5.49 -2.05 19.85
N TRP A 20 6.70 -2.41 19.43
CA TRP A 20 7.06 -2.52 18.01
C TRP A 20 6.24 -3.59 17.29
N LEU A 21 6.11 -4.79 17.88
CA LEU A 21 5.31 -5.86 17.30
C LEU A 21 3.83 -5.48 17.17
N HIS A 22 3.30 -4.68 18.10
CA HIS A 22 1.91 -4.23 18.07
C HIS A 22 1.68 -3.08 17.07
N SER A 23 2.63 -2.16 16.94
CA SER A 23 2.55 -0.99 16.05
C SER A 23 3.01 -1.25 14.61
N HIS A 24 3.72 -2.35 14.37
CA HIS A 24 4.17 -2.72 13.04
C HIS A 24 3.00 -3.21 12.17
N CYS A 25 2.82 -2.55 11.03
CA CYS A 25 1.83 -2.89 10.01
C CYS A 25 2.52 -3.63 8.85
N PRO A 26 2.38 -4.97 8.75
CA PRO A 26 2.98 -5.71 7.64
C PRO A 26 2.26 -5.42 6.32
N LEU A 27 3.02 -5.47 5.24
CA LEU A 27 2.51 -5.43 3.87
C LEU A 27 2.08 -6.83 3.43
N LEU A 28 0.94 -6.90 2.78
CA LEU A 28 0.39 -8.08 2.13
C LEU A 28 0.59 -7.94 0.63
N GLN A 29 1.30 -8.89 0.06
CA GLN A 29 1.55 -8.96 -1.38
C GLN A 29 0.59 -9.98 -1.98
N LYS A 30 -0.18 -9.56 -2.98
CA LYS A 30 -1.14 -10.40 -3.67
C LYS A 30 -1.03 -10.21 -5.17
N TRP A 31 -0.95 -11.31 -5.90
CA TRP A 31 -1.03 -11.25 -7.35
C TRP A 31 -2.45 -10.93 -7.79
N LYS A 32 -2.58 -9.91 -8.63
CA LYS A 32 -3.83 -9.46 -9.24
C LYS A 32 -3.76 -9.64 -10.74
N ASP A 33 -4.80 -10.24 -11.31
CA ASP A 33 -4.98 -10.28 -12.76
C ASP A 33 -5.65 -8.98 -13.22
N LEU A 34 -4.94 -8.17 -14.01
CA LEU A 34 -5.47 -6.96 -14.63
C LEU A 34 -6.20 -7.24 -15.95
N GLY A 35 -6.13 -8.48 -16.44
CA GLY A 35 -6.74 -8.94 -17.67
C GLY A 35 -5.85 -8.80 -18.91
N PRO A 36 -6.32 -9.28 -20.08
CA PRO A 36 -5.52 -9.41 -21.30
C PRO A 36 -5.18 -8.07 -21.98
N ARG A 37 -5.84 -6.98 -21.56
CA ARG A 37 -5.56 -5.63 -22.08
C ARG A 37 -4.39 -4.96 -21.38
N PHE A 38 -3.88 -5.53 -20.29
CA PHE A 38 -2.75 -4.98 -19.57
C PHE A 38 -1.51 -5.85 -19.78
N TRP A 39 -0.37 -5.18 -19.93
CA TRP A 39 0.93 -5.83 -20.02
C TRP A 39 1.89 -5.18 -19.01
N PRO A 40 2.45 -5.95 -18.06
CA PRO A 40 2.17 -7.36 -17.76
C PRO A 40 0.75 -7.62 -17.23
N ARG A 41 0.19 -8.80 -17.54
CA ARG A 41 -1.17 -9.21 -17.14
C ARG A 41 -1.30 -9.39 -15.62
N TRP A 42 -0.34 -10.07 -15.03
CA TRP A 42 -0.26 -10.32 -13.59
C TRP A 42 0.54 -9.20 -12.95
N PHE A 43 -0.09 -8.47 -12.06
CA PHE A 43 0.53 -7.39 -11.31
C PHE A 43 0.57 -7.74 -9.83
N LEU A 44 1.71 -7.47 -9.19
CA LEU A 44 1.85 -7.66 -7.76
C LEU A 44 1.23 -6.46 -7.05
N GLU A 45 0.02 -6.63 -6.52
CA GLU A 45 -0.68 -5.64 -5.73
C GLU A 45 -0.24 -5.76 -4.26
N ASN A 46 0.22 -4.65 -3.69
CA ASN A 46 0.56 -4.56 -2.28
C ASN A 46 -0.55 -3.84 -1.52
N SER A 47 -0.96 -4.40 -0.39
CA SER A 47 -1.99 -3.84 0.49
C SER A 47 -1.55 -3.92 1.94
N CYS A 48 -2.10 -3.06 2.80
CA CYS A 48 -1.84 -3.16 4.23
C CYS A 48 -2.68 -4.28 4.84
N ALA A 49 -2.09 -5.06 5.77
CA ALA A 49 -2.85 -6.07 6.47
C ALA A 49 -4.03 -5.46 7.24
N PRO A 50 -5.26 -5.96 7.05
CA PRO A 50 -6.41 -5.47 7.80
C PRO A 50 -6.24 -5.83 9.27
N ARG A 51 -5.97 -4.83 10.10
CA ARG A 51 -5.94 -4.95 11.56
C ARG A 51 -6.91 -3.93 12.16
N PRO A 52 -7.71 -4.33 13.17
CA PRO A 52 -8.68 -3.43 13.79
C PRO A 52 -8.01 -2.31 14.58
N THR A 53 -6.86 -2.57 15.21
CA THR A 53 -6.10 -1.57 15.98
C THR A 53 -4.60 -1.86 15.88
N CYS A 54 -3.80 -0.83 15.61
CA CYS A 54 -2.33 -0.90 15.63
C CYS A 54 -1.69 -0.06 16.75
N SER A 55 -2.51 0.61 17.57
CA SER A 55 -2.04 1.45 18.68
C SER A 55 -2.69 1.07 20.01
N PHE A 56 -1.99 1.40 21.09
CA PHE A 56 -2.52 1.45 22.45
C PHE A 56 -2.43 2.89 22.97
N PRO A 57 -3.54 3.55 23.37
CA PRO A 57 -4.92 3.07 23.35
C PRO A 57 -5.45 2.83 21.93
N ARG A 58 -6.53 2.05 21.84
CA ARG A 58 -7.18 1.67 20.58
C ARG A 58 -7.71 2.91 19.86
N GLY A 59 -7.51 3.00 18.54
CA GLY A 59 -8.03 4.12 17.73
C GLY A 59 -7.29 4.37 16.42
N MET A 60 -6.07 3.84 16.26
CA MET A 60 -5.34 3.91 14.99
C MET A 60 -5.44 2.60 14.20
N VAL A 61 -5.43 2.74 12.87
CA VAL A 61 -5.53 1.66 11.89
C VAL A 61 -4.32 1.68 10.94
N CYS A 62 -3.97 0.51 10.42
CA CYS A 62 -2.91 0.40 9.42
C CYS A 62 -3.36 1.00 8.10
N LYS A 63 -2.67 2.05 7.64
CA LYS A 63 -2.94 2.74 6.37
C LYS A 63 -1.69 2.76 5.49
N PRO A 64 -1.88 2.85 4.16
CA PRO A 64 -0.76 3.05 3.24
C PRO A 64 -0.10 4.41 3.54
N HIS A 65 1.21 4.41 3.71
CA HIS A 65 1.99 5.61 3.99
C HIS A 65 2.77 6.08 2.77
N LYS A 66 3.38 5.13 2.05
CA LYS A 66 4.16 5.42 0.84
C LYS A 66 3.62 4.58 -0.31
N SER A 67 3.41 5.24 -1.44
CA SER A 67 3.06 4.64 -2.72
C SER A 67 4.08 5.06 -3.77
N GLU A 68 4.47 4.12 -4.61
CA GLU A 68 5.29 4.37 -5.78
C GLU A 68 4.53 4.00 -7.04
N ASP A 69 4.57 4.86 -8.04
CA ASP A 69 3.93 4.57 -9.32
C ASP A 69 4.80 3.63 -10.14
N LYS A 70 4.16 2.57 -10.68
CA LYS A 70 4.77 1.67 -11.66
C LYS A 70 4.08 1.87 -13.00
N VAL A 71 4.89 1.94 -14.05
CA VAL A 71 4.37 2.10 -15.42
C VAL A 71 3.91 0.74 -15.93
N LEU A 72 2.63 0.66 -16.29
CA LEU A 72 2.04 -0.48 -16.99
C LEU A 72 1.65 -0.07 -18.41
N LEU A 73 1.55 -1.06 -19.29
CA LEU A 73 1.00 -0.85 -20.63
C LEU A 73 -0.45 -1.28 -20.66
N ARG A 74 -1.31 -0.43 -21.22
CA ARG A 74 -2.73 -0.72 -21.46
C ARG A 74 -2.99 -0.69 -22.97
N TRP A 75 -3.48 -1.79 -23.50
CA TRP A 75 -3.97 -1.89 -24.87
C TRP A 75 -5.28 -1.12 -25.00
N HIS A 76 -5.26 -0.07 -25.80
CA HIS A 76 -6.41 0.80 -26.06
C HIS A 76 -6.57 1.03 -27.56
N CYS A 77 -7.81 1.03 -28.04
CA CYS A 77 -8.14 1.32 -29.43
C CYS A 77 -8.94 2.62 -29.46
N GLN A 78 -8.50 3.58 -30.29
CA GLN A 78 -9.01 4.95 -30.28
C GLN A 78 -10.45 5.06 -30.83
N ASN A 79 -10.88 4.09 -31.64
CA ASN A 79 -12.25 3.95 -32.15
C ASN A 79 -12.76 2.52 -31.99
N TRP A 80 -13.82 2.31 -31.20
CA TRP A 80 -14.39 0.99 -30.96
C TRP A 80 -15.16 0.46 -32.17
N ASP A 81 -15.83 1.35 -32.91
CA ASP A 81 -16.68 1.00 -34.06
C ASP A 81 -15.88 0.60 -35.31
N GLU A 82 -14.71 1.21 -35.53
CA GLU A 82 -13.88 0.92 -36.70
C GLU A 82 -12.68 -0.02 -36.40
N LYS A 83 -12.35 -0.28 -35.12
CA LYS A 83 -11.14 -1.03 -34.69
C LYS A 83 -9.84 -0.59 -35.38
N LYS A 84 -9.78 0.64 -35.89
CA LYS A 84 -8.58 1.20 -36.49
C LYS A 84 -7.77 1.88 -35.40
N ASN A 85 -6.49 1.53 -35.35
CA ASN A 85 -5.46 2.09 -34.47
C ASN A 85 -5.62 1.69 -32.99
N CYS A 86 -5.12 0.49 -32.67
CA CYS A 86 -4.89 0.07 -31.30
C CYS A 86 -3.40 0.26 -30.97
N GLU A 87 -3.14 0.81 -29.78
CA GLU A 87 -1.79 1.08 -29.31
C GLU A 87 -1.62 0.76 -27.82
N TRP A 88 -0.37 0.63 -27.40
CA TRP A 88 0.00 0.46 -26.01
C TRP A 88 0.18 1.82 -25.34
N LEU A 89 -0.74 2.15 -24.43
CA LEU A 89 -0.65 3.36 -23.62
C LEU A 89 0.11 3.08 -22.33
N LYS A 90 1.02 3.99 -21.95
CA LYS A 90 1.69 3.95 -20.65
C LYS A 90 0.76 4.53 -19.59
N VAL A 91 0.40 3.73 -18.59
CA VAL A 91 -0.48 4.12 -17.49
C VAL A 91 0.30 3.96 -16.18
N GLN A 92 0.20 4.97 -15.31
CA GLN A 92 0.79 4.91 -13.97
C GLN A 92 -0.15 4.14 -13.04
N TYR A 93 0.37 3.09 -12.40
CA TYR A 93 -0.35 2.30 -11.43
C TYR A 93 0.30 2.46 -10.04
N PRO A 94 -0.39 3.06 -9.06
CA PRO A 94 0.18 3.27 -7.74
C PRO A 94 0.33 1.95 -6.99
N LEU A 95 1.53 1.65 -6.53
CA LEU A 95 1.86 0.48 -5.72
C LEU A 95 2.23 0.90 -4.31
N VAL A 96 1.53 0.38 -3.30
CA VAL A 96 1.88 0.65 -1.89
C VAL A 96 3.21 -0.04 -1.56
N THR A 97 4.17 0.73 -1.05
CA THR A 97 5.49 0.20 -0.65
C THR A 97 5.69 0.18 0.85
N GLU A 98 4.95 0.99 1.61
CA GLU A 98 5.04 1.07 3.06
C GLU A 98 3.66 1.31 3.71
N CYS A 99 3.40 0.63 4.81
CA CYS A 99 2.24 0.85 5.68
C CYS A 99 2.67 1.45 7.01
N ARG A 100 1.88 2.37 7.55
CA ARG A 100 2.06 2.91 8.90
C ARG A 100 0.76 2.91 9.68
N CYS A 101 0.89 2.88 10.99
CA CYS A 101 -0.23 3.09 11.90
C CYS A 101 -0.63 4.57 11.89
N GLY A 102 -1.89 4.88 11.60
CA GLY A 102 -2.40 6.24 11.52
C GLY A 102 -3.85 6.34 11.98
N CYS A 103 -4.33 7.56 12.20
CA CYS A 103 -5.71 7.79 12.62
C CYS A 103 -6.72 7.35 11.55
N GLN A 104 -7.89 6.89 12.00
CA GLN A 104 -9.01 6.52 11.13
C GLN A 104 -9.53 7.72 10.32
#